data_AF-A0A3N1QKB2-F1
#
_entry.id   AF-A0A3N1QKB2-F1
#
_cell.length_a   1.000
_cell.length_b   1.000
_cell.length_c   1.000
_cell.angle_alpha   90.00
_cell.angle_beta   90.00
_cell.angle_gamma   90.00
#
_symmetry.space_group_name_H-M   'P 1'
#
loop_
_entity.id
_entity.type
_entity.pdbx_description
1 polymer ?
#
loop_
_entity_poly.entity_id
_entity_poly.type
_entity_poly.pdbx_seq_one_letter_code
_entity_poly.pdbx_strand_id
1 'polypeptide(L)'
;MAVKNKKLNLKDKYQYLTRDMSWEPTYQKKEDIYPDERFEGIKITDWSQWEDPFRLTMDAYWKYQAEKEKKLYAIFDAFAQNNGHQNISDARYVNALKLFLSGVSPLEHAAYQGYAKVGRQFSGAGARVACQMQAIDELRHSQTQQHAMSHYNKHFNGLHDAAHMHDRVWFLSVPKSFFDDARSAGPFEFLTAISFSFEYVLTNLLFVPFMSGAAYNGDMATVTFGFSAQSDEARHMTLGLEVIKFILEQHEDNVPIVQQWIDKWFWRGFRLLSLVGMMMDYMLPNKVMSWAEAWEVYYEQNGGALFKDLERYGIRPPKYQDIANDAKNHVSHQAWATFYQYGHATNFHTWMPEKEELDWLSEKYPDTFDKYYRPRFEHWAKEHAEGRRFYNNTLPQLCQVCQIPTIFTEKDDPSMLSHRQIEHEGERYHFCSDGCCDIFKNEPEKYVQAWLPVHQIYQGNCEGGDVETVVSKYYHINIGEDNFDYVGSPDQKRWLAIKGKSSEEKTESAKQDAA
;
A
#
# COMPACT_ATOMS: atom_id res chain seq x y z
N MET A 1 -26.71 -33.81 -45.23
CA MET A 1 -25.67 -33.99 -44.19
C MET A 1 -26.26 -33.54 -42.86
N ALA A 2 -26.30 -34.42 -41.85
CA ALA A 2 -26.78 -34.03 -40.53
C ALA A 2 -25.80 -33.02 -39.92
N VAL A 3 -26.22 -31.77 -39.78
CA VAL A 3 -25.46 -30.75 -39.04
C VAL A 3 -25.42 -31.22 -37.58
N LYS A 4 -24.29 -31.80 -37.16
CA LYS A 4 -24.05 -32.08 -35.74
C LYS A 4 -24.04 -30.74 -35.02
N ASN A 5 -25.10 -30.45 -34.28
CA ASN A 5 -25.22 -29.27 -33.42
C ASN A 5 -24.20 -29.41 -32.28
N LYS A 6 -22.95 -28.99 -32.52
CA LYS A 6 -21.88 -29.01 -31.52
C LYS A 6 -22.12 -27.84 -30.55
N LYS A 7 -22.57 -28.14 -29.33
CA LYS A 7 -22.66 -27.15 -28.25
C LYS A 7 -21.26 -26.63 -27.92
N LEU A 8 -21.14 -25.31 -27.74
CA LEU A 8 -19.92 -24.66 -27.28
C LEU A 8 -19.57 -25.12 -25.85
N ASN A 9 -18.28 -25.29 -25.57
CA ASN A 9 -17.81 -25.46 -24.20
C ASN A 9 -17.89 -24.12 -23.43
N LEU A 10 -17.65 -24.11 -22.12
CA LEU A 10 -17.77 -22.89 -21.31
C LEU A 10 -16.78 -21.78 -21.69
N LYS A 11 -15.54 -22.15 -22.06
CA LYS A 11 -14.52 -21.21 -22.50
C LYS A 11 -14.91 -20.56 -23.81
N ASP A 12 -15.21 -21.36 -24.84
CA ASP A 12 -15.60 -20.86 -26.15
C ASP A 12 -16.87 -20.00 -26.04
N LYS A 13 -17.86 -20.45 -25.26
CA LYS A 13 -19.08 -19.67 -25.02
C LYS A 13 -18.77 -18.30 -24.42
N TYR A 14 -17.86 -18.21 -23.46
CA TYR A 14 -17.47 -16.92 -22.86
C TYR A 14 -16.71 -16.05 -23.85
N GLN A 15 -15.83 -16.63 -24.69
CA GLN A 15 -15.15 -15.90 -25.77
C GLN A 15 -16.13 -15.31 -26.79
N TYR A 16 -17.18 -16.05 -27.18
CA TYR A 16 -18.26 -15.55 -28.02
C TYR A 16 -19.04 -14.38 -27.36
N LEU A 17 -19.13 -14.37 -26.03
CA LEU A 17 -19.80 -13.31 -25.27
C LEU A 17 -18.89 -12.13 -24.93
N THR A 18 -17.63 -12.13 -25.39
CA THR A 18 -16.64 -11.09 -25.08
C THR A 18 -15.83 -10.72 -26.33
N ARG A 19 -14.87 -11.56 -26.71
CA ARG A 19 -13.86 -11.29 -27.75
C ARG A 19 -14.45 -11.24 -29.15
N ASP A 20 -15.46 -12.06 -29.43
CA ASP A 20 -16.15 -12.12 -30.73
C ASP A 20 -16.96 -10.84 -31.05
N MET A 21 -17.22 -9.99 -30.05
CA MET A 21 -17.82 -8.67 -30.27
C MET A 21 -16.81 -7.63 -30.78
N SER A 22 -15.51 -7.94 -30.77
CA SER A 22 -14.49 -7.09 -31.39
C SER A 22 -14.25 -7.47 -32.85
N TRP A 23 -13.67 -6.56 -33.63
CA TRP A 23 -13.37 -6.79 -35.05
C TRP A 23 -12.06 -6.13 -35.46
N GLU A 24 -11.49 -6.60 -36.57
CA GLU A 24 -10.34 -5.94 -37.20
C GLU A 24 -10.81 -4.66 -37.92
N PRO A 25 -10.25 -3.49 -37.59
CA PRO A 25 -10.74 -2.21 -38.10
C PRO A 25 -10.45 -2.05 -39.60
N THR A 26 -11.38 -1.44 -40.33
CA THR A 26 -11.23 -1.17 -41.78
C THR A 26 -11.07 0.33 -42.10
N TYR A 27 -11.70 1.21 -41.31
CA TYR A 27 -11.74 2.66 -41.59
C TYR A 27 -10.68 3.48 -40.83
N GLN A 28 -9.98 2.85 -39.89
CA GLN A 28 -8.89 3.44 -39.11
C GLN A 28 -7.80 2.37 -38.93
N LYS A 29 -6.54 2.79 -38.82
CA LYS A 29 -5.46 1.85 -38.53
C LYS A 29 -5.58 1.34 -37.11
N LYS A 30 -5.29 0.05 -36.89
CA LYS A 30 -5.32 -0.56 -35.55
C LYS A 30 -4.38 0.15 -34.56
N GLU A 31 -3.21 0.59 -35.04
CA GLU A 31 -2.22 1.35 -34.29
C GLU A 31 -2.68 2.77 -33.90
N ASP A 32 -3.58 3.40 -34.66
CA ASP A 32 -4.18 4.68 -34.25
C ASP A 32 -5.28 4.47 -33.18
N ILE A 33 -5.92 3.28 -33.17
CA ILE A 33 -6.94 2.91 -32.18
C ILE A 33 -6.30 2.47 -30.85
N TYR A 34 -5.14 1.81 -30.92
CA TYR A 34 -4.38 1.27 -29.78
C TYR A 34 -2.92 1.73 -29.85
N PRO A 35 -2.65 3.03 -29.62
CA PRO A 35 -1.32 3.62 -29.84
C PRO A 35 -0.27 3.22 -28.80
N ASP A 36 -0.70 2.77 -27.62
CA ASP A 36 0.17 2.61 -26.46
C ASP A 36 0.85 1.21 -26.39
N GLU A 37 0.57 0.28 -27.32
CA GLU A 37 1.03 -1.12 -27.21
C GLU A 37 2.48 -1.38 -27.68
N ARG A 38 3.20 -0.38 -28.21
CA ARG A 38 4.51 -0.61 -28.86
C ARG A 38 5.69 0.05 -28.20
N PHE A 39 5.50 1.20 -27.55
CA PHE A 39 6.62 2.03 -27.11
C PHE A 39 7.42 1.41 -25.96
N GLU A 40 6.81 0.50 -25.20
CA GLU A 40 7.43 -0.23 -24.08
C GLU A 40 8.35 -1.38 -24.56
N GLY A 41 8.37 -1.69 -25.87
CA GLY A 41 9.17 -2.77 -26.43
C GLY A 41 8.57 -4.17 -26.29
N ILE A 42 7.46 -4.32 -25.56
CA ILE A 42 6.70 -5.58 -25.47
C ILE A 42 6.13 -5.97 -26.83
N LYS A 43 6.26 -7.25 -27.18
CA LYS A 43 5.75 -7.84 -28.42
C LYS A 43 4.68 -8.86 -28.10
N ILE A 44 3.48 -8.61 -28.63
CA ILE A 44 2.38 -9.57 -28.60
C ILE A 44 2.26 -10.22 -29.97
N THR A 45 2.56 -11.52 -30.04
CA THR A 45 2.54 -12.28 -31.30
C THR A 45 1.11 -12.66 -31.70
N ASP A 46 0.30 -13.11 -30.74
CA ASP A 46 -1.06 -13.60 -30.98
C ASP A 46 -1.97 -13.38 -29.76
N TRP A 47 -2.75 -12.30 -29.81
CA TRP A 47 -3.79 -12.00 -28.82
C TRP A 47 -4.86 -13.09 -28.70
N SER A 48 -5.00 -14.03 -29.65
CA SER A 48 -5.96 -15.13 -29.55
C SER A 48 -5.57 -16.15 -28.45
N GLN A 49 -4.29 -16.21 -28.07
CA GLN A 49 -3.78 -17.10 -27.02
C GLN A 49 -4.10 -16.65 -25.59
N TRP A 50 -4.63 -15.44 -25.41
CA TRP A 50 -5.07 -14.99 -24.09
C TRP A 50 -6.09 -15.97 -23.46
N GLU A 51 -5.83 -16.39 -22.22
CA GLU A 51 -6.77 -17.15 -21.41
C GLU A 51 -7.50 -16.21 -20.45
N ASP A 52 -8.84 -16.24 -20.48
CA ASP A 52 -9.64 -15.39 -19.60
C ASP A 52 -9.42 -15.82 -18.13
N PRO A 53 -8.88 -14.93 -17.25
CA PRO A 53 -8.55 -15.28 -15.86
C PRO A 53 -9.79 -15.60 -15.04
N PHE A 54 -10.94 -15.05 -15.45
CA PHE A 54 -12.26 -15.35 -14.91
C PHE A 54 -13.31 -15.18 -16.00
N ARG A 55 -14.46 -15.84 -15.82
CA ARG A 55 -15.52 -15.94 -16.84
C ARG A 55 -16.87 -15.46 -16.29
N LEU A 56 -16.94 -14.17 -15.93
CA LEU A 56 -18.16 -13.52 -15.44
C LEU A 56 -18.76 -12.64 -16.52
N THR A 57 -19.97 -12.98 -16.97
CA THR A 57 -20.79 -12.08 -17.79
C THR A 57 -21.39 -10.98 -16.91
N MET A 58 -21.79 -9.86 -17.52
CA MET A 58 -22.27 -8.69 -16.76
C MET A 58 -23.48 -8.99 -15.87
N ASP A 59 -24.41 -9.85 -16.31
CA ASP A 59 -25.55 -10.28 -15.49
C ASP A 59 -25.11 -11.05 -14.24
N ALA A 60 -24.09 -11.91 -14.37
CA ALA A 60 -23.53 -12.64 -13.24
C ALA A 60 -22.76 -11.69 -12.30
N TYR A 61 -21.94 -10.79 -12.86
CA TYR A 61 -21.22 -9.78 -12.09
C TYR A 61 -22.19 -8.94 -11.25
N TRP A 62 -23.20 -8.32 -11.87
CA TRP A 62 -24.20 -7.51 -11.15
C TRP A 62 -24.95 -8.32 -10.10
N LYS A 63 -25.35 -9.55 -10.41
CA LYS A 63 -26.06 -10.41 -9.46
C LYS A 63 -25.24 -10.68 -8.20
N TYR A 64 -23.98 -11.10 -8.35
CA TYR A 64 -23.14 -11.43 -7.20
C TYR A 64 -22.71 -10.19 -6.43
N GLN A 65 -22.31 -9.12 -7.13
CA GLN A 65 -21.90 -7.87 -6.49
C GLN A 65 -23.05 -7.22 -5.72
N ALA A 66 -24.27 -7.18 -6.27
CA ALA A 66 -25.42 -6.61 -5.58
C ALA A 66 -25.75 -7.34 -4.26
N GLU A 67 -25.64 -8.68 -4.22
CA GLU A 67 -25.86 -9.45 -2.99
C GLU A 67 -24.76 -9.22 -1.94
N LYS A 68 -23.52 -8.97 -2.38
CA LYS A 68 -22.43 -8.58 -1.47
C LYS A 68 -22.67 -7.20 -0.88
N GLU A 69 -23.00 -6.22 -1.72
CA GLU A 69 -23.25 -4.84 -1.29
C GLU A 69 -24.45 -4.73 -0.33
N LYS A 70 -25.56 -5.42 -0.61
CA LYS A 70 -26.72 -5.44 0.30
C LYS A 70 -26.35 -5.88 1.72
N LYS A 71 -25.52 -6.92 1.84
CA LYS A 71 -25.06 -7.43 3.15
C LYS A 71 -24.05 -6.48 3.80
N LEU A 72 -23.12 -5.96 3.00
CA LEU A 72 -22.09 -5.02 3.46
C LEU A 72 -22.72 -3.77 4.08
N TYR A 73 -23.62 -3.10 3.36
CA TYR A 73 -24.25 -1.88 3.86
C TYR A 73 -25.20 -2.13 5.02
N ALA A 74 -25.90 -3.27 5.06
CA ALA A 74 -26.69 -3.63 6.24
C ALA A 74 -25.83 -3.75 7.50
N ILE A 75 -24.59 -4.24 7.38
CA ILE A 75 -23.65 -4.33 8.50
C ILE A 75 -23.06 -2.95 8.83
N PHE A 76 -22.74 -2.11 7.83
CA PHE A 76 -22.29 -0.74 8.09
C PHE A 76 -23.35 0.09 8.82
N ASP A 77 -24.61 -0.01 8.41
CA ASP A 77 -25.73 0.66 9.08
C ASP A 77 -25.88 0.15 10.51
N ALA A 78 -25.83 -1.17 10.72
CA ALA A 78 -25.89 -1.75 12.06
C ALA A 78 -24.71 -1.34 12.94
N PHE A 79 -23.50 -1.29 12.39
CA PHE A 79 -22.29 -0.83 13.08
C PHE A 79 -22.45 0.63 13.54
N ALA A 80 -22.87 1.52 12.64
CA ALA A 80 -23.09 2.91 12.95
C ALA A 80 -24.22 3.11 13.98
N GLN A 81 -25.36 2.43 13.78
CA GLN A 81 -26.53 2.50 14.67
C GLN A 81 -26.22 2.06 16.10
N ASN A 82 -25.37 1.04 16.27
CA ASN A 82 -25.00 0.50 17.57
C ASN A 82 -23.72 1.13 18.14
N ASN A 83 -23.20 2.22 17.55
CA ASN A 83 -21.94 2.85 17.95
C ASN A 83 -20.77 1.85 18.03
N GLY A 84 -20.66 0.95 17.06
CA GLY A 84 -19.70 -0.16 17.10
C GLY A 84 -18.22 0.26 17.22
N HIS A 85 -17.89 1.51 16.89
CA HIS A 85 -16.55 2.09 17.14
C HIS A 85 -16.14 2.06 18.62
N GLN A 86 -17.09 1.94 19.55
CA GLN A 86 -16.80 1.83 20.99
C GLN A 86 -16.30 0.43 21.40
N ASN A 87 -16.48 -0.56 20.52
CA ASN A 87 -16.14 -1.97 20.75
C ASN A 87 -14.72 -2.33 20.32
N ILE A 88 -13.98 -1.40 19.71
CA ILE A 88 -12.57 -1.63 19.38
C ILE A 88 -11.71 -1.81 20.63
N SER A 89 -10.54 -2.42 20.47
CA SER A 89 -9.61 -2.73 21.57
C SER A 89 -9.14 -1.49 22.32
N ASP A 90 -8.61 -0.49 21.60
CA ASP A 90 -8.17 0.80 22.10
C ASP A 90 -8.21 1.85 20.99
N ALA A 91 -8.43 3.14 21.29
CA ALA A 91 -8.46 4.17 20.26
C ALA A 91 -7.10 4.38 19.55
N ARG A 92 -5.99 3.87 20.09
CA ARG A 92 -4.71 3.74 19.35
C ARG A 92 -4.88 3.02 18.01
N TYR A 93 -5.74 2.00 17.95
CA TYR A 93 -6.06 1.25 16.72
C TYR A 93 -6.49 2.17 15.57
N VAL A 94 -7.22 3.25 15.86
CA VAL A 94 -7.76 4.14 14.82
C VAL A 94 -6.65 4.84 14.03
N ASN A 95 -5.42 4.94 14.55
CA ASN A 95 -4.29 5.47 13.79
C ASN A 95 -3.93 4.59 12.58
N ALA A 96 -4.18 3.27 12.65
CA ALA A 96 -4.08 2.39 11.48
C ALA A 96 -5.12 2.78 10.40
N LEU A 97 -6.34 3.15 10.83
CA LEU A 97 -7.40 3.61 9.91
C LEU A 97 -7.09 4.99 9.31
N LYS A 98 -6.45 5.89 10.06
CA LYS A 98 -5.96 7.19 9.56
C LYS A 98 -4.94 6.99 8.43
N LEU A 99 -3.98 6.09 8.65
CA LEU A 99 -3.01 5.69 7.63
C LEU A 99 -3.71 5.01 6.44
N PHE A 100 -4.67 4.12 6.67
CA PHE A 100 -5.39 3.42 5.61
C PHE A 100 -6.18 4.37 4.71
N LEU A 101 -7.02 5.23 5.29
CA LEU A 101 -7.91 6.11 4.54
C LEU A 101 -7.15 7.16 3.72
N SER A 102 -6.01 7.63 4.21
CA SER A 102 -5.19 8.66 3.53
C SER A 102 -4.06 8.09 2.68
N GLY A 103 -3.60 6.87 2.96
CA GLY A 103 -2.49 6.22 2.27
C GLY A 103 -2.91 5.14 1.27
N VAL A 104 -3.90 4.30 1.61
CA VAL A 104 -4.32 3.13 0.82
C VAL A 104 -5.57 3.42 0.00
N SER A 105 -6.63 3.97 0.60
CA SER A 105 -7.88 4.23 -0.12
C SER A 105 -7.76 5.12 -1.37
N PRO A 106 -6.84 6.11 -1.42
CA PRO A 106 -6.58 6.85 -2.65
C PRO A 106 -5.90 6.01 -3.73
N LEU A 107 -5.18 4.94 -3.36
CA LEU A 107 -4.59 3.99 -4.31
C LEU A 107 -5.66 3.17 -5.01
N GLU A 108 -6.73 2.78 -4.32
CA GLU A 108 -7.89 2.12 -4.96
C GLU A 108 -8.50 3.03 -6.03
N HIS A 109 -8.60 4.33 -5.74
CA HIS A 109 -9.11 5.29 -6.71
C HIS A 109 -8.14 5.50 -7.88
N ALA A 110 -6.83 5.50 -7.62
CA ALA A 110 -5.81 5.55 -8.65
C ALA A 110 -5.82 4.28 -9.52
N ALA A 111 -5.99 3.11 -8.92
CA ALA A 111 -6.12 1.82 -9.59
C ALA A 111 -7.37 1.80 -10.48
N TYR A 112 -8.53 2.26 -9.99
CA TYR A 112 -9.73 2.47 -10.81
C TYR A 112 -9.40 3.26 -12.09
N GLN A 113 -8.75 4.41 -11.96
CA GLN A 113 -8.39 5.26 -13.09
C GLN A 113 -7.38 4.57 -14.03
N GLY A 114 -6.38 3.89 -13.48
CA GLY A 114 -5.37 3.14 -14.23
C GLY A 114 -5.99 2.00 -15.03
N TYR A 115 -6.76 1.13 -14.38
CA TYR A 115 -7.48 0.01 -15.00
C TYR A 115 -8.51 0.47 -16.02
N ALA A 116 -9.18 1.61 -15.80
CA ALA A 116 -10.07 2.20 -16.80
C ALA A 116 -9.30 2.61 -18.08
N LYS A 117 -8.10 3.20 -17.94
CA LYS A 117 -7.23 3.52 -19.09
C LYS A 117 -6.76 2.25 -19.80
N VAL A 118 -6.14 1.30 -19.10
CA VAL A 118 -5.58 0.09 -19.76
C VAL A 118 -6.67 -0.84 -20.29
N GLY A 119 -7.85 -0.85 -19.67
CA GLY A 119 -9.06 -1.50 -20.19
C GLY A 119 -9.58 -0.91 -21.50
N ARG A 120 -9.06 0.25 -21.94
CA ARG A 120 -9.23 0.80 -23.28
C ARG A 120 -8.03 0.52 -24.19
N GLN A 121 -6.80 0.55 -23.67
CA GLN A 121 -5.58 0.58 -24.49
C GLN A 121 -5.19 -0.78 -25.09
N PHE A 122 -5.51 -1.90 -24.45
CA PHE A 122 -5.19 -3.20 -25.05
C PHE A 122 -6.05 -3.53 -26.28
N SER A 123 -5.43 -4.00 -27.35
CA SER A 123 -6.12 -4.45 -28.56
C SER A 123 -6.75 -5.84 -28.41
N GLY A 124 -6.26 -6.65 -27.47
CA GLY A 124 -6.89 -7.89 -27.03
C GLY A 124 -8.17 -7.66 -26.21
N ALA A 125 -9.33 -8.04 -26.76
CA ALA A 125 -10.63 -7.82 -26.13
C ALA A 125 -10.82 -8.55 -24.78
N GLY A 126 -10.18 -9.72 -24.60
CA GLY A 126 -10.24 -10.47 -23.34
C GLY A 126 -9.54 -9.71 -22.20
N ALA A 127 -8.33 -9.21 -22.47
CA ALA A 127 -7.59 -8.37 -21.53
C ALA A 127 -8.35 -7.08 -21.19
N ARG A 128 -8.98 -6.42 -22.18
CA ARG A 128 -9.82 -5.25 -21.94
C ARG A 128 -10.96 -5.53 -20.95
N VAL A 129 -11.72 -6.60 -21.17
CA VAL A 129 -12.84 -6.96 -20.30
C VAL A 129 -12.37 -7.29 -18.88
N ALA A 130 -11.24 -8.00 -18.73
CA ALA A 130 -10.67 -8.28 -17.42
C ALA A 130 -10.24 -7.00 -16.69
N CYS A 131 -9.55 -6.08 -17.37
CA CYS A 131 -9.15 -4.78 -16.82
C CYS A 131 -10.36 -3.89 -16.49
N GLN A 132 -11.42 -3.93 -17.30
CA GLN A 132 -12.65 -3.15 -17.04
C GLN A 132 -13.41 -3.67 -15.82
N MET A 133 -13.50 -4.99 -15.67
CA MET A 133 -14.07 -5.60 -14.45
C MET A 133 -13.24 -5.25 -13.22
N GLN A 134 -11.91 -5.27 -13.35
CA GLN A 134 -11.03 -4.83 -12.29
C GLN A 134 -11.25 -3.34 -11.96
N ALA A 135 -11.29 -2.44 -12.94
CA ALA A 135 -11.49 -1.02 -12.71
C ALA A 135 -12.75 -0.72 -11.87
N ILE A 136 -13.86 -1.39 -12.18
CA ILE A 136 -15.11 -1.18 -11.43
C ILE A 136 -15.08 -1.84 -10.04
N ASP A 137 -14.30 -2.90 -9.85
CA ASP A 137 -14.01 -3.45 -8.52
C ASP A 137 -13.18 -2.45 -7.68
N GLU A 138 -12.17 -1.79 -8.27
CA GLU A 138 -11.38 -0.78 -7.54
C GLU A 138 -12.20 0.47 -7.19
N LEU A 139 -13.14 0.86 -8.07
CA LEU A 139 -14.10 1.92 -7.75
C LEU A 139 -14.98 1.51 -6.57
N ARG A 140 -15.42 0.24 -6.52
CA ARG A 140 -16.18 -0.31 -5.41
C ARG A 140 -15.35 -0.27 -4.12
N HIS A 141 -14.07 -0.68 -4.15
CA HIS A 141 -13.19 -0.64 -2.99
C HIS A 141 -13.01 0.79 -2.49
N SER A 142 -12.67 1.71 -3.40
CA SER A 142 -12.54 3.14 -3.11
C SER A 142 -13.77 3.67 -2.36
N GLN A 143 -14.99 3.44 -2.88
CA GLN A 143 -16.23 3.95 -2.29
C GLN A 143 -16.60 3.25 -0.98
N THR A 144 -16.51 1.92 -0.93
CA THR A 144 -16.88 1.16 0.28
C THR A 144 -15.93 1.44 1.44
N GLN A 145 -14.65 1.72 1.17
CA GLN A 145 -13.69 2.17 2.18
C GLN A 145 -14.05 3.56 2.72
N GLN A 146 -14.49 4.51 1.88
CA GLN A 146 -15.02 5.79 2.37
C GLN A 146 -16.21 5.57 3.32
N HIS A 147 -17.14 4.69 2.94
CA HIS A 147 -18.32 4.41 3.76
C HIS A 147 -17.99 3.66 5.06
N ALA A 148 -17.05 2.71 5.03
CA ALA A 148 -16.56 2.01 6.21
C ALA A 148 -15.94 2.98 7.22
N MET A 149 -15.12 3.92 6.73
CA MET A 149 -14.41 4.88 7.57
C MET A 149 -15.27 6.08 7.99
N SER A 150 -16.41 6.31 7.30
CA SER A 150 -17.31 7.43 7.56
C SER A 150 -17.76 7.54 9.02
N HIS A 151 -18.05 6.40 9.67
CA HIS A 151 -18.45 6.41 11.08
C HIS A 151 -17.29 6.76 12.00
N TYR A 152 -16.10 6.21 11.76
CA TYR A 152 -14.90 6.56 12.53
C TYR A 152 -14.54 8.04 12.42
N ASN A 153 -14.65 8.63 11.22
CA ASN A 153 -14.39 10.06 11.00
C ASN A 153 -15.29 10.99 11.85
N LYS A 154 -16.49 10.55 12.22
CA LYS A 154 -17.37 11.31 13.14
C LYS A 154 -16.87 11.33 14.58
N HIS A 155 -16.06 10.34 14.95
CA HIS A 155 -15.69 10.04 16.33
C HIS A 155 -14.20 10.17 16.63
N PHE A 156 -13.34 10.25 15.61
CA PHE A 156 -11.89 10.37 15.78
C PHE A 156 -11.29 11.36 14.79
N ASN A 157 -10.16 11.93 15.18
CA ASN A 157 -9.43 12.93 14.40
C ASN A 157 -8.60 12.32 13.25
N GLY A 158 -8.05 13.15 12.36
CA GLY A 158 -7.10 12.74 11.31
C GLY A 158 -7.67 11.98 10.11
N LEU A 159 -8.99 11.74 10.08
CA LEU A 159 -9.70 11.05 8.98
C LEU A 159 -10.44 12.01 8.02
N HIS A 160 -10.43 13.32 8.32
CA HIS A 160 -11.42 14.25 7.80
C HIS A 160 -11.14 14.81 6.40
N ASP A 161 -9.89 14.78 5.93
CA ASP A 161 -9.50 15.35 4.64
C ASP A 161 -8.49 14.47 3.87
N ALA A 162 -8.72 13.16 3.91
CA ALA A 162 -7.77 12.14 3.46
C ALA A 162 -7.29 12.32 2.00
N ALA A 163 -8.19 12.68 1.07
CA ALA A 163 -7.83 12.89 -0.33
C ALA A 163 -6.97 14.16 -0.51
N HIS A 164 -7.28 15.24 0.21
CA HIS A 164 -6.47 16.46 0.19
C HIS A 164 -5.08 16.22 0.74
N MET A 165 -4.99 15.48 1.86
CA MET A 165 -3.75 15.10 2.50
C MET A 165 -2.89 14.20 1.61
N HIS A 166 -3.50 13.24 0.88
CA HIS A 166 -2.77 12.33 0.00
C HIS A 166 -1.91 13.04 -1.05
N ASP A 167 -2.40 14.16 -1.58
CA ASP A 167 -1.69 14.94 -2.59
C ASP A 167 -0.61 15.88 -2.03
N ARG A 168 -0.47 15.99 -0.69
CA ARG A 168 0.34 17.05 -0.06
C ARG A 168 1.25 16.57 1.06
N VAL A 169 0.74 15.77 1.99
CA VAL A 169 1.44 15.38 3.22
C VAL A 169 2.69 14.56 2.89
N TRP A 170 3.78 14.89 3.56
CA TRP A 170 5.11 14.38 3.21
C TRP A 170 5.21 12.86 3.11
N PHE A 171 4.64 12.11 4.06
CA PHE A 171 4.73 10.64 4.03
C PHE A 171 3.73 10.01 3.04
N LEU A 172 2.68 10.74 2.64
CA LEU A 172 1.68 10.28 1.68
C LEU A 172 2.17 10.44 0.22
N SER A 173 3.25 11.18 -0.01
CA SER A 173 3.95 11.16 -1.29
C SER A 173 4.56 9.79 -1.60
N VAL A 174 4.79 8.94 -0.59
CA VAL A 174 5.27 7.56 -0.75
C VAL A 174 4.25 6.70 -1.51
N PRO A 175 3.00 6.48 -1.03
CA PRO A 175 1.98 5.77 -1.79
C PRO A 175 1.59 6.51 -3.08
N LYS A 176 1.46 7.84 -3.05
CA LYS A 176 1.11 8.62 -4.24
C LYS A 176 2.12 8.41 -5.37
N SER A 177 3.41 8.58 -5.09
CA SER A 177 4.46 8.42 -6.11
C SER A 177 4.60 7.00 -6.61
N PHE A 178 4.27 5.99 -5.80
CA PHE A 178 4.24 4.60 -6.26
C PHE A 178 3.19 4.41 -7.36
N PHE A 179 1.96 4.91 -7.16
CA PHE A 179 0.90 4.78 -8.15
C PHE A 179 1.04 5.77 -9.32
N ASP A 180 1.55 6.98 -9.09
CA ASP A 180 1.83 7.93 -10.18
C ASP A 180 2.94 7.41 -11.10
N ASP A 181 3.95 6.72 -10.57
CA ASP A 181 4.95 5.98 -11.36
C ASP A 181 4.28 4.89 -12.22
N ALA A 182 3.36 4.10 -11.64
CA ALA A 182 2.68 3.04 -12.38
C ALA A 182 1.73 3.58 -13.47
N ARG A 183 0.97 4.64 -13.18
CA ARG A 183 -0.02 5.21 -14.11
C ARG A 183 0.60 6.07 -15.21
N SER A 184 1.79 6.61 -14.99
CA SER A 184 2.56 7.32 -16.01
C SER A 184 3.38 6.38 -16.90
N ALA A 185 3.54 5.11 -16.50
CA ALA A 185 4.11 4.08 -17.34
C ALA A 185 3.15 3.67 -18.48
N GLY A 186 3.61 2.77 -19.35
CA GLY A 186 2.74 2.19 -20.38
C GLY A 186 1.84 1.07 -19.85
N PRO A 187 0.92 0.58 -20.70
CA PRO A 187 -0.09 -0.38 -20.27
C PRO A 187 0.48 -1.73 -19.81
N PHE A 188 1.59 -2.21 -20.38
CA PHE A 188 2.18 -3.49 -19.98
C PHE A 188 2.98 -3.37 -18.68
N GLU A 189 3.73 -2.29 -18.49
CA GLU A 189 4.37 -2.00 -17.21
C GLU A 189 3.31 -1.82 -16.12
N PHE A 190 2.21 -1.09 -16.37
CA PHE A 190 1.13 -0.92 -15.39
C PHE A 190 0.56 -2.27 -14.91
N LEU A 191 0.29 -3.22 -15.82
CA LEU A 191 -0.18 -4.56 -15.44
C LEU A 191 0.88 -5.36 -14.69
N THR A 192 2.16 -5.23 -15.04
CA THR A 192 3.25 -5.90 -14.33
C THR A 192 3.44 -5.30 -12.92
N ALA A 193 3.31 -3.98 -12.78
CA ALA A 193 3.42 -3.25 -11.54
C ALA A 193 2.27 -3.55 -10.58
N ILE A 194 1.03 -3.40 -11.04
CA ILE A 194 -0.15 -3.44 -10.18
C ILE A 194 -0.72 -4.85 -10.14
N SER A 195 -1.17 -5.42 -11.26
CA SER A 195 -1.79 -6.76 -11.24
C SER A 195 -0.82 -7.85 -10.78
N PHE A 196 0.43 -7.87 -11.29
CA PHE A 196 1.38 -8.92 -10.91
C PHE A 196 2.12 -8.59 -9.60
N SER A 197 2.93 -7.52 -9.56
CA SER A 197 3.77 -7.26 -8.38
C SER A 197 2.95 -6.87 -7.15
N PHE A 198 1.97 -5.96 -7.27
CA PHE A 198 1.22 -5.50 -6.11
C PHE A 198 0.11 -6.47 -5.70
N GLU A 199 -0.77 -6.83 -6.63
CA GLU A 199 -2.00 -7.59 -6.32
C GLU A 199 -1.86 -9.11 -6.34
N TYR A 200 -0.74 -9.65 -6.83
CA TYR A 200 -0.46 -11.08 -6.74
C TYR A 200 0.69 -11.36 -5.77
N VAL A 201 1.88 -10.80 -6.02
CA VAL A 201 3.08 -11.10 -5.24
C VAL A 201 3.00 -10.50 -3.83
N LEU A 202 2.55 -9.25 -3.71
CA LEU A 202 2.63 -8.49 -2.46
C LEU A 202 1.28 -8.29 -1.75
N THR A 203 0.15 -8.68 -2.36
CA THR A 203 -1.20 -8.32 -1.88
C THR A 203 -1.45 -8.74 -0.44
N ASN A 204 -1.01 -9.95 -0.06
CA ASN A 204 -1.26 -10.46 1.28
C ASN A 204 -0.50 -9.68 2.35
N LEU A 205 0.62 -9.02 2.01
CA LEU A 205 1.37 -8.15 2.93
C LEU A 205 0.68 -6.79 3.16
N LEU A 206 -0.32 -6.44 2.35
CA LEU A 206 -1.20 -5.30 2.61
C LEU A 206 -2.52 -5.77 3.22
N PHE A 207 -3.20 -6.71 2.55
CA PHE A 207 -4.56 -7.12 2.87
C PHE A 207 -4.66 -7.82 4.22
N VAL A 208 -3.81 -8.82 4.48
CA VAL A 208 -3.91 -9.60 5.72
C VAL A 208 -3.67 -8.72 6.95
N PRO A 209 -2.61 -7.89 7.03
CA PRO A 209 -2.38 -7.04 8.20
C PRO A 209 -3.56 -6.13 8.56
N PHE A 210 -4.16 -5.44 7.60
CA PHE A 210 -5.30 -4.55 7.88
C PHE A 210 -6.57 -5.35 8.23
N MET A 211 -6.91 -6.38 7.46
CA MET A 211 -8.19 -7.09 7.63
C MET A 211 -8.19 -8.01 8.85
N SER A 212 -7.08 -8.72 9.11
CA SER A 212 -6.93 -9.52 10.33
C SER A 212 -6.69 -8.63 11.56
N GLY A 213 -5.95 -7.52 11.40
CA GLY A 213 -5.79 -6.52 12.45
C GLY A 213 -7.13 -5.96 12.91
N ALA A 214 -8.04 -5.66 11.97
CA ALA A 214 -9.42 -5.28 12.29
C ALA A 214 -10.16 -6.35 13.10
N ALA A 215 -10.09 -7.62 12.68
CA ALA A 215 -10.73 -8.74 13.39
C ALA A 215 -10.24 -8.90 14.83
N TYR A 216 -8.92 -8.83 15.05
CA TYR A 216 -8.30 -8.96 16.37
C TYR A 216 -8.54 -7.75 17.28
N ASN A 217 -8.87 -6.60 16.70
CA ASN A 217 -9.07 -5.35 17.43
C ASN A 217 -10.54 -4.90 17.48
N GLY A 218 -11.49 -5.76 17.12
CA GLY A 218 -12.92 -5.51 17.29
C GLY A 218 -13.54 -4.56 16.27
N ASP A 219 -12.85 -4.27 15.15
CA ASP A 219 -13.38 -3.41 14.10
C ASP A 219 -14.24 -4.20 13.10
N MET A 220 -15.54 -4.20 13.37
CA MET A 220 -16.53 -4.88 12.54
C MET A 220 -16.68 -4.26 11.14
N ALA A 221 -16.48 -2.95 10.98
CA ALA A 221 -16.65 -2.31 9.68
C ALA A 221 -15.55 -2.75 8.70
N THR A 222 -14.29 -2.62 9.10
CA THR A 222 -13.15 -2.98 8.26
C THR A 222 -13.08 -4.49 7.99
N VAL A 223 -13.32 -5.35 8.99
CA VAL A 223 -13.31 -6.80 8.77
C VAL A 223 -14.40 -7.23 7.79
N THR A 224 -15.57 -6.60 7.83
CA THR A 224 -16.68 -6.90 6.91
C THR A 224 -16.35 -6.45 5.49
N PHE A 225 -15.71 -5.28 5.33
CA PHE A 225 -15.15 -4.87 4.04
C PHE A 225 -14.17 -5.94 3.52
N GLY A 226 -13.20 -6.36 4.36
CA GLY A 226 -12.23 -7.39 4.01
C GLY A 226 -12.88 -8.68 3.50
N PHE A 227 -13.82 -9.26 4.26
CA PHE A 227 -14.56 -10.45 3.80
C PHE A 227 -15.32 -10.23 2.50
N SER A 228 -15.86 -9.03 2.31
CA SER A 228 -16.55 -8.66 1.08
C SER A 228 -15.58 -8.53 -0.10
N ALA A 229 -14.38 -8.00 0.09
CA ALA A 229 -13.39 -7.80 -0.98
C ALA A 229 -12.70 -9.11 -1.42
N GLN A 230 -12.59 -10.13 -0.56
CA GLN A 230 -11.85 -11.37 -0.85
C GLN A 230 -12.14 -12.02 -2.21
N SER A 231 -13.40 -12.08 -2.64
CA SER A 231 -13.73 -12.72 -3.93
C SER A 231 -13.38 -11.84 -5.13
N ASP A 232 -13.16 -10.55 -4.93
CA ASP A 232 -12.65 -9.62 -5.95
C ASP A 232 -11.13 -9.78 -6.04
N GLU A 233 -10.42 -9.76 -4.91
CA GLU A 233 -8.99 -10.05 -4.83
C GLU A 233 -8.63 -11.38 -5.49
N ALA A 234 -9.45 -12.42 -5.31
CA ALA A 234 -9.24 -13.70 -5.99
C ALA A 234 -9.24 -13.58 -7.54
N ARG A 235 -10.05 -12.68 -8.11
CA ARG A 235 -10.06 -12.38 -9.55
C ARG A 235 -8.84 -11.55 -9.94
N HIS A 236 -8.49 -10.55 -9.14
CA HIS A 236 -7.33 -9.69 -9.35
C HIS A 236 -6.02 -10.48 -9.35
N MET A 237 -5.82 -11.34 -8.35
CA MET A 237 -4.73 -12.29 -8.28
C MET A 237 -4.64 -13.18 -9.53
N THR A 238 -5.78 -13.71 -9.99
CA THR A 238 -5.79 -14.57 -11.18
C THR A 238 -5.43 -13.77 -12.44
N LEU A 239 -5.87 -12.52 -12.56
CA LEU A 239 -5.46 -11.63 -13.65
C LEU A 239 -3.95 -11.32 -13.59
N GLY A 240 -3.41 -11.04 -12.42
CA GLY A 240 -1.97 -10.82 -12.20
C GLY A 240 -1.10 -11.99 -12.65
N LEU A 241 -1.52 -13.22 -12.34
CA LEU A 241 -0.80 -14.42 -12.73
C LEU A 241 -0.94 -14.73 -14.23
N GLU A 242 -2.13 -14.55 -14.81
CA GLU A 242 -2.34 -14.86 -16.23
C GLU A 242 -1.71 -13.80 -17.15
N VAL A 243 -1.68 -12.51 -16.76
CA VAL A 243 -1.03 -11.48 -17.57
C VAL A 243 0.47 -11.71 -17.68
N ILE A 244 1.16 -12.04 -16.58
CA ILE A 244 2.62 -12.20 -16.62
C ILE A 244 3.00 -13.41 -17.48
N LYS A 245 2.28 -14.54 -17.33
CA LYS A 245 2.50 -15.73 -18.16
C LYS A 245 2.23 -15.42 -19.63
N PHE A 246 1.13 -14.74 -19.93
CA PHE A 246 0.79 -14.35 -21.29
C PHE A 246 1.93 -13.53 -21.91
N ILE A 247 2.35 -12.43 -21.28
CA ILE A 247 3.42 -11.57 -21.81
C ILE A 247 4.72 -12.37 -22.03
N LEU A 248 5.12 -13.22 -21.08
CA LEU A 248 6.33 -14.04 -21.18
C LEU A 248 6.27 -15.08 -22.31
N GLU A 249 5.10 -15.66 -22.56
CA GLU A 249 4.89 -16.65 -23.63
C GLU A 249 4.77 -16.02 -25.03
N GLN A 250 4.46 -14.73 -25.12
CA GLN A 250 4.24 -14.07 -26.41
C GLN A 250 5.53 -13.83 -27.21
N HIS A 251 6.66 -13.56 -26.58
CA HIS A 251 7.94 -13.34 -27.26
C HIS A 251 9.12 -13.41 -26.27
N GLU A 252 10.25 -13.99 -26.68
CA GLU A 252 11.45 -14.12 -25.83
C GLU A 252 12.06 -12.76 -25.41
N ASP A 253 12.09 -11.78 -26.33
CA ASP A 253 12.47 -10.39 -26.02
C ASP A 253 11.64 -9.72 -24.91
N ASN A 254 10.47 -10.25 -24.55
CA ASN A 254 9.70 -9.70 -23.43
C ASN A 254 10.31 -10.08 -22.09
N VAL A 255 11.05 -11.20 -22.00
CA VAL A 255 11.57 -11.74 -20.73
C VAL A 255 12.51 -10.75 -20.04
N PRO A 256 13.51 -10.12 -20.70
CA PRO A 256 14.37 -9.13 -20.06
C PRO A 256 13.62 -7.88 -19.59
N ILE A 257 12.63 -7.41 -20.37
CA ILE A 257 11.82 -6.23 -20.03
C ILE A 257 10.98 -6.53 -18.78
N VAL A 258 10.29 -7.67 -18.78
CA VAL A 258 9.49 -8.11 -17.64
C VAL A 258 10.36 -8.35 -16.40
N GLN A 259 11.54 -8.95 -16.54
CA GLN A 259 12.47 -9.14 -15.41
C GLN A 259 12.87 -7.81 -14.78
N GLN A 260 13.13 -6.79 -15.60
CA GLN A 260 13.46 -5.45 -15.13
C GLN A 260 12.30 -4.80 -14.38
N TRP A 261 11.07 -4.96 -14.88
CA TRP A 261 9.87 -4.49 -14.17
C TRP A 261 9.63 -5.24 -12.87
N ILE A 262 9.83 -6.56 -12.83
CA ILE A 262 9.75 -7.36 -11.60
C ILE A 262 10.73 -6.84 -10.56
N ASP A 263 11.99 -6.56 -10.95
CA ASP A 263 12.98 -5.99 -10.03
C ASP A 263 12.55 -4.62 -9.49
N LYS A 264 12.10 -3.72 -10.38
CA LYS A 264 11.63 -2.37 -10.04
C LYS A 264 10.45 -2.40 -9.09
N TRP A 265 9.40 -3.13 -9.45
CA TRP A 265 8.11 -3.09 -8.76
C TRP A 265 8.08 -3.94 -7.49
N PHE A 266 8.89 -4.99 -7.41
CA PHE A 266 9.22 -5.60 -6.12
C PHE A 266 9.83 -4.58 -5.16
N TRP A 267 10.86 -3.86 -5.58
CA TRP A 267 11.57 -2.94 -4.68
C TRP A 267 10.73 -1.73 -4.28
N ARG A 268 10.00 -1.14 -5.24
CA ARG A 268 9.05 -0.05 -4.97
C ARG A 268 7.91 -0.50 -4.05
N GLY A 269 7.37 -1.71 -4.26
CA GLY A 269 6.34 -2.29 -3.42
C GLY A 269 6.84 -2.59 -2.02
N PHE A 270 8.02 -3.18 -1.87
CA PHE A 270 8.67 -3.41 -0.58
C PHE A 270 8.86 -2.12 0.21
N ARG A 271 9.31 -1.03 -0.45
CA ARG A 271 9.44 0.28 0.20
C ARG A 271 8.08 0.82 0.66
N LEU A 272 7.04 0.74 -0.17
CA LEU A 272 5.68 1.12 0.22
C LEU A 272 5.19 0.33 1.45
N LEU A 273 5.42 -0.98 1.47
CA LEU A 273 4.99 -1.87 2.54
C LEU A 273 5.69 -1.63 3.89
N SER A 274 6.75 -0.83 3.95
CA SER A 274 7.33 -0.38 5.23
C SER A 274 6.31 0.34 6.12
N LEU A 275 5.34 1.06 5.52
CA LEU A 275 4.23 1.68 6.24
C LEU A 275 3.32 0.63 6.89
N VAL A 276 3.11 -0.50 6.22
CA VAL A 276 2.27 -1.61 6.72
C VAL A 276 3.00 -2.39 7.81
N GLY A 277 4.31 -2.64 7.64
CA GLY A 277 5.14 -3.27 8.66
C GLY A 277 5.13 -2.48 9.97
N MET A 278 5.25 -1.14 9.89
CA MET A 278 5.06 -0.26 11.06
C MET A 278 3.66 -0.41 11.66
N MET A 279 2.62 -0.33 10.84
CA MET A 279 1.23 -0.37 11.30
C MET A 279 0.95 -1.66 12.09
N MET A 280 1.31 -2.82 11.57
CA MET A 280 0.95 -4.09 12.19
C MET A 280 1.69 -4.37 13.50
N ASP A 281 2.96 -3.98 13.59
CA ASP A 281 3.75 -4.18 14.81
C ASP A 281 3.40 -3.16 15.91
N TYR A 282 3.09 -1.91 15.53
CA TYR A 282 2.98 -0.81 16.49
C TYR A 282 1.59 -0.22 16.67
N MET A 283 0.77 -0.15 15.62
CA MET A 283 -0.53 0.56 15.68
C MET A 283 -1.68 -0.34 16.13
N LEU A 284 -1.54 -1.66 16.05
CA LEU A 284 -2.56 -2.62 16.48
C LEU A 284 -2.37 -2.97 17.97
N PRO A 285 -3.28 -2.61 18.88
CA PRO A 285 -3.14 -2.97 20.30
C PRO A 285 -3.05 -4.49 20.52
N ASN A 286 -3.95 -5.24 19.89
CA ASN A 286 -3.90 -6.70 19.84
C ASN A 286 -3.16 -7.11 18.58
N LYS A 287 -1.97 -7.69 18.73
CA LYS A 287 -1.13 -8.14 17.60
C LYS A 287 -1.73 -9.38 16.94
N VAL A 288 -1.49 -9.52 15.64
CA VAL A 288 -1.87 -10.71 14.86
C VAL A 288 -0.67 -11.64 14.69
N MET A 289 0.40 -11.08 14.10
CA MET A 289 1.71 -11.66 13.85
C MET A 289 2.70 -10.50 13.67
N SER A 290 4.01 -10.76 13.71
CA SER A 290 5.00 -9.73 13.39
C SER A 290 5.13 -9.48 11.88
N TRP A 291 5.63 -8.32 11.49
CA TRP A 291 6.03 -8.06 10.11
C TRP A 291 7.03 -9.10 9.58
N ALA A 292 7.97 -9.56 10.41
CA ALA A 292 8.89 -10.63 10.03
C ALA A 292 8.16 -11.94 9.68
N GLU A 293 7.22 -12.38 10.52
CA GLU A 293 6.41 -13.58 10.26
C GLU A 293 5.57 -13.43 8.98
N ALA A 294 4.97 -12.25 8.77
CA ALA A 294 4.20 -11.96 7.56
C ALA A 294 5.09 -12.00 6.30
N TRP A 295 6.27 -11.39 6.34
CA TRP A 295 7.22 -11.41 5.22
C TRP A 295 7.70 -12.82 4.89
N GLU A 296 8.02 -13.62 5.90
CA GLU A 296 8.44 -15.01 5.71
C GLU A 296 7.37 -15.86 5.02
N VAL A 297 6.12 -15.78 5.48
CA VAL A 297 5.03 -16.57 4.91
C VAL A 297 4.63 -16.04 3.53
N TYR A 298 4.32 -14.75 3.44
CA TYR A 298 3.65 -14.22 2.26
C TYR A 298 4.62 -13.85 1.13
N TYR A 299 5.90 -13.59 1.42
CA TYR A 299 6.90 -13.34 0.40
C TYR A 299 7.91 -14.49 0.26
N GLU A 300 8.65 -14.84 1.32
CA GLU A 300 9.75 -15.81 1.17
C GLU A 300 9.26 -17.20 0.77
N GLN A 301 8.20 -17.70 1.42
CA GLN A 301 7.61 -19.00 1.11
C GLN A 301 6.71 -18.95 -0.13
N ASN A 302 5.65 -18.14 -0.09
CA ASN A 302 4.67 -18.08 -1.20
C ASN A 302 5.29 -17.50 -2.48
N GLY A 303 6.03 -16.39 -2.36
CA GLY A 303 6.77 -15.80 -3.47
C GLY A 303 7.89 -16.71 -3.96
N GLY A 304 8.60 -17.39 -3.06
CA GLY A 304 9.61 -18.38 -3.43
C GLY A 304 9.05 -19.52 -4.31
N ALA A 305 7.87 -20.04 -3.95
CA ALA A 305 7.17 -21.05 -4.77
C ALA A 305 6.76 -20.48 -6.15
N LEU A 306 6.21 -19.27 -6.18
CA LEU A 306 5.85 -18.60 -7.44
C LEU A 306 7.06 -18.40 -8.35
N PHE A 307 8.15 -17.83 -7.85
CA PHE A 307 9.31 -17.54 -8.69
C PHE A 307 9.99 -18.80 -9.22
N LYS A 308 9.92 -19.91 -8.46
CA LYS A 308 10.31 -21.23 -8.96
C LYS A 308 9.46 -21.70 -10.14
N ASP A 309 8.15 -21.45 -10.11
CA ASP A 309 7.27 -21.74 -11.26
C ASP A 309 7.53 -20.83 -12.46
N LEU A 310 8.10 -19.64 -12.25
CA LEU A 310 8.45 -18.69 -13.31
C LEU A 310 9.84 -18.94 -13.93
N GLU A 311 10.70 -19.76 -13.29
CA GLU A 311 12.02 -20.15 -13.83
C GLU A 311 11.91 -20.78 -15.22
N ARG A 312 10.81 -21.50 -15.51
CA ARG A 312 10.55 -22.10 -16.83
C ARG A 312 10.44 -21.08 -17.97
N TYR A 313 10.18 -19.82 -17.65
CA TYR A 313 10.14 -18.71 -18.60
C TYR A 313 11.45 -17.92 -18.64
N GLY A 314 12.46 -18.31 -17.86
CA GLY A 314 13.73 -17.59 -17.72
C GLY A 314 13.67 -16.42 -16.73
N ILE A 315 12.61 -16.30 -15.92
CA ILE A 315 12.51 -15.30 -14.86
C ILE A 315 13.21 -15.80 -13.60
N ARG A 316 14.05 -14.95 -13.02
CA ARG A 316 14.65 -15.14 -11.70
C ARG A 316 13.87 -14.38 -10.63
N PRO A 317 14.03 -14.74 -9.34
CA PRO A 317 13.54 -13.91 -8.26
C PRO A 317 14.04 -12.44 -8.34
N PRO A 318 13.30 -11.50 -7.74
CA PRO A 318 13.60 -10.08 -7.85
C PRO A 318 14.99 -9.72 -7.30
N LYS A 319 15.63 -8.74 -7.93
CA LYS A 319 16.90 -8.19 -7.47
C LYS A 319 16.72 -7.60 -6.05
N TYR A 320 17.73 -7.81 -5.20
CA TYR A 320 17.77 -7.35 -3.80
C TYR A 320 16.74 -7.97 -2.86
N GLN A 321 16.08 -9.06 -3.24
CA GLN A 321 15.19 -9.78 -2.32
C GLN A 321 15.89 -10.22 -1.03
N ASP A 322 17.19 -10.52 -1.09
CA ASP A 322 17.97 -10.93 0.08
C ASP A 322 18.18 -9.77 1.07
N ILE A 323 18.26 -8.53 0.57
CA ILE A 323 18.28 -7.32 1.41
C ILE A 323 16.90 -7.11 2.05
N ALA A 324 15.82 -7.32 1.30
CA ALA A 324 14.46 -7.21 1.85
C ALA A 324 14.17 -8.26 2.93
N ASN A 325 14.62 -9.50 2.72
CA ASN A 325 14.49 -10.61 3.66
C ASN A 325 15.25 -10.38 4.97
N ASP A 326 16.41 -9.72 4.91
CA ASP A 326 17.15 -9.29 6.12
C ASP A 326 16.45 -8.12 6.81
N ALA A 327 16.05 -7.12 6.03
CA ALA A 327 15.42 -5.90 6.52
C ALA A 327 14.06 -6.12 7.22
N LYS A 328 13.42 -7.29 7.07
CA LYS A 328 12.21 -7.63 7.83
C LYS A 328 12.41 -7.54 9.33
N ASN A 329 13.64 -7.75 9.82
CA ASN A 329 13.98 -7.65 11.25
C ASN A 329 14.20 -6.20 11.76
N HIS A 330 13.98 -5.21 10.89
CA HIS A 330 14.36 -3.81 11.12
C HIS A 330 13.31 -2.79 10.68
N VAL A 331 12.61 -3.05 9.57
CA VAL A 331 11.77 -2.07 8.86
C VAL A 331 10.70 -1.44 9.73
N SER A 332 9.95 -2.24 10.49
CA SER A 332 8.83 -1.72 11.32
C SER A 332 9.35 -0.78 12.41
N HIS A 333 10.45 -1.15 13.07
CA HIS A 333 11.08 -0.38 14.14
C HIS A 333 11.69 0.94 13.61
N GLN A 334 12.37 0.88 12.46
CA GLN A 334 12.95 2.06 11.80
C GLN A 334 11.86 3.06 11.38
N ALA A 335 10.76 2.55 10.80
CA ALA A 335 9.62 3.36 10.42
C ALA A 335 8.93 3.97 11.66
N TRP A 336 8.62 3.18 12.69
CA TRP A 336 7.99 3.71 13.91
C TRP A 336 8.84 4.79 14.59
N ALA A 337 10.15 4.57 14.72
CA ALA A 337 11.06 5.57 15.27
C ALA A 337 11.05 6.89 14.47
N THR A 338 10.94 6.78 13.15
CA THR A 338 10.86 7.95 12.25
C THR A 338 9.54 8.71 12.44
N PHE A 339 8.42 8.00 12.45
CA PHE A 339 7.11 8.62 12.67
C PHE A 339 6.93 9.13 14.10
N TYR A 340 7.62 8.54 15.09
CA TYR A 340 7.63 9.05 16.45
C TYR A 340 8.21 10.47 16.51
N GLN A 341 9.42 10.66 15.99
CA GLN A 341 10.08 11.97 16.02
C GLN A 341 9.44 13.01 15.08
N TYR A 342 8.74 12.59 14.03
CA TYR A 342 8.04 13.48 13.08
C TYR A 342 6.52 13.52 13.28
N GLY A 343 5.99 12.97 14.38
CA GLY A 343 4.55 12.89 14.64
C GLY A 343 3.84 14.25 14.77
N HIS A 344 4.60 15.35 14.83
CA HIS A 344 4.05 16.71 14.77
C HIS A 344 3.62 17.12 13.35
N ALA A 345 4.01 16.39 12.32
CA ALA A 345 3.71 16.67 10.92
C ALA A 345 2.93 15.51 10.23
N THR A 346 2.12 14.78 10.99
CA THR A 346 1.32 13.63 10.52
C THR A 346 -0.14 13.77 10.93
N ASN A 347 -1.06 13.17 10.17
CA ASN A 347 -2.49 13.12 10.50
C ASN A 347 -2.85 11.94 11.42
N PHE A 348 -1.86 11.36 12.10
CA PHE A 348 -2.05 10.29 13.06
C PHE A 348 -1.05 10.43 14.20
N HIS A 349 -1.37 9.79 15.33
CA HIS A 349 -0.57 9.82 16.53
C HIS A 349 0.44 8.67 16.59
N THR A 350 1.54 8.93 17.27
CA THR A 350 2.51 7.91 17.71
C THR A 350 2.59 7.87 19.24
N TRP A 351 3.23 6.84 19.78
CA TRP A 351 3.39 6.63 21.23
C TRP A 351 4.62 5.76 21.51
N MET A 352 5.03 5.71 22.78
CA MET A 352 5.90 4.65 23.26
C MET A 352 5.07 3.38 23.50
N PRO A 353 5.45 2.21 22.97
CA PRO A 353 4.74 0.95 23.22
C PRO A 353 4.69 0.62 24.71
N GLU A 354 3.61 -0.02 25.15
CA GLU A 354 3.49 -0.51 26.53
C GLU A 354 4.52 -1.63 26.78
N LYS A 355 4.82 -1.94 28.04
CA LYS A 355 5.85 -2.93 28.40
C LYS A 355 5.60 -4.30 27.77
N GLU A 356 4.35 -4.76 27.77
CA GLU A 356 3.97 -6.04 27.17
C GLU A 356 4.17 -6.04 25.65
N GLU A 357 4.01 -4.88 25.00
CA GLU A 357 4.28 -4.73 23.57
C GLU A 357 5.79 -4.75 23.29
N LEU A 358 6.62 -4.14 24.14
CA LEU A 358 8.07 -4.24 24.06
C LEU A 358 8.54 -5.69 24.25
N ASP A 359 7.97 -6.41 25.20
CA ASP A 359 8.32 -7.81 25.47
C ASP A 359 7.91 -8.73 24.31
N TRP A 360 6.74 -8.49 23.70
CA TRP A 360 6.34 -9.15 22.45
C TRP A 360 7.31 -8.83 21.30
N LEU A 361 7.77 -7.58 21.18
CA LEU A 361 8.77 -7.21 20.16
C LEU A 361 10.10 -7.92 20.40
N SER A 362 10.54 -8.11 21.66
CA SER A 362 11.72 -8.93 21.98
C SER A 362 11.54 -10.40 21.58
N GLU A 363 10.35 -10.97 21.83
CA GLU A 363 10.05 -12.35 21.42
C GLU A 363 10.08 -12.51 19.90
N LYS A 364 9.50 -11.56 19.16
CA LYS A 364 9.37 -11.62 17.70
C LYS A 364 10.61 -11.20 16.93
N TYR A 365 11.48 -10.44 17.55
CA TYR A 365 12.72 -9.92 16.96
C TYR A 365 13.91 -10.16 17.89
N PRO A 366 14.20 -11.44 18.22
CA PRO A 366 15.14 -11.80 19.28
C PRO A 366 16.59 -11.36 19.01
N ASP A 367 16.98 -11.26 17.76
CA ASP A 367 18.35 -10.93 17.36
C ASP A 367 18.58 -9.41 17.17
N THR A 368 17.51 -8.61 17.12
CA THR A 368 17.60 -7.19 16.73
C THR A 368 16.95 -6.22 17.71
N PHE A 369 15.81 -6.55 18.32
CA PHE A 369 15.02 -5.58 19.07
C PHE A 369 15.70 -5.08 20.33
N ASP A 370 16.13 -5.99 21.20
CA ASP A 370 16.82 -5.63 22.45
C ASP A 370 18.18 -4.97 22.19
N LYS A 371 18.81 -5.32 21.07
CA LYS A 371 20.14 -4.81 20.71
C LYS A 371 20.09 -3.38 20.18
N TYR A 372 19.12 -3.03 19.34
CA TYR A 372 19.14 -1.77 18.58
C TYR A 372 17.96 -0.83 18.86
N TYR A 373 16.80 -1.35 19.26
CA TYR A 373 15.55 -0.59 19.27
C TYR A 373 15.01 -0.34 20.67
N ARG A 374 14.95 -1.37 21.53
CA ARG A 374 14.52 -1.23 22.93
C ARG A 374 15.28 -0.11 23.67
N PRO A 375 16.62 0.00 23.60
CA PRO A 375 17.34 1.08 24.28
C PRO A 375 16.95 2.49 23.80
N ARG A 376 16.57 2.63 22.51
CA ARG A 376 16.09 3.91 21.96
C ARG A 376 14.75 4.29 22.56
N PHE A 377 13.83 3.34 22.65
CA PHE A 377 12.50 3.57 23.20
C PHE A 377 12.55 3.82 24.71
N GLU A 378 13.38 3.09 25.45
CA GLU A 378 13.60 3.34 26.88
C GLU A 378 14.19 4.74 27.13
N HIS A 379 15.16 5.16 26.30
CA HIS A 379 15.69 6.52 26.36
C HIS A 379 14.61 7.58 26.08
N TRP A 380 13.79 7.41 25.04
CA TRP A 380 12.72 8.35 24.72
C TRP A 380 11.57 8.33 25.73
N ALA A 381 11.27 7.18 26.33
CA ALA A 381 10.31 7.08 27.42
C ALA A 381 10.78 7.88 28.63
N LYS A 382 12.07 7.80 28.98
CA LYS A 382 12.68 8.62 30.03
C LYS A 382 12.60 10.12 29.72
N GLU A 383 13.01 10.53 28.52
CA GLU A 383 12.90 11.93 28.10
C GLU A 383 11.44 12.43 28.16
N HIS A 384 10.48 11.60 27.73
CA HIS A 384 9.05 11.93 27.82
C HIS A 384 8.59 12.09 29.27
N ALA A 385 8.97 11.18 30.18
CA ALA A 385 8.64 11.26 31.61
C ALA A 385 9.20 12.53 32.28
N GLU A 386 10.33 13.03 31.79
CA GLU A 386 10.95 14.29 32.25
C GLU A 386 10.41 15.54 31.51
N GLY A 387 9.30 15.42 30.76
CA GLY A 387 8.65 16.52 30.05
C GLY A 387 9.36 16.96 28.77
N ARG A 388 10.29 16.16 28.24
CA ARG A 388 11.12 16.45 27.07
C ARG A 388 10.88 15.45 25.93
N ARG A 389 9.61 15.12 25.67
CA ARG A 389 9.27 14.22 24.56
C ARG A 389 9.92 14.70 23.26
N PHE A 390 10.71 13.81 22.65
CA PHE A 390 11.52 14.12 21.50
C PHE A 390 10.69 14.33 20.23
N TYR A 391 10.86 15.50 19.61
CA TYR A 391 10.44 15.81 18.26
C TYR A 391 11.65 16.33 17.47
N ASN A 392 11.82 15.84 16.25
CA ASN A 392 12.88 16.32 15.38
C ASN A 392 12.34 17.44 14.49
N ASN A 393 12.74 18.69 14.76
CA ASN A 393 12.30 19.86 13.99
C ASN A 393 13.10 20.10 12.68
N THR A 394 14.05 19.23 12.34
CA THR A 394 14.79 19.32 11.07
C THR A 394 14.18 18.37 10.06
N LEU A 395 13.81 18.86 8.87
CA LEU A 395 13.24 18.01 7.81
C LEU A 395 14.29 16.98 7.31
N PRO A 396 13.88 15.73 7.03
CA PRO A 396 14.80 14.68 6.63
C PRO A 396 15.20 14.77 5.15
N GLN A 397 16.36 14.20 4.81
CA GLN A 397 16.65 13.83 3.42
C GLN A 397 15.68 12.75 2.96
N LEU A 398 15.09 12.92 1.77
CA LEU A 398 14.21 11.94 1.15
C LEU A 398 14.93 11.21 0.01
N CYS A 399 14.55 9.96 -0.22
CA CYS A 399 14.97 9.20 -1.40
C CYS A 399 14.31 9.75 -2.67
N GLN A 400 15.07 9.98 -3.74
CA GLN A 400 14.55 10.50 -5.01
C GLN A 400 13.47 9.61 -5.66
N VAL A 401 13.52 8.29 -5.40
CA VAL A 401 12.59 7.32 -5.99
C VAL A 401 11.42 7.02 -5.06
N CYS A 402 11.70 6.38 -3.91
CA CYS A 402 10.62 5.94 -3.00
C CYS A 402 10.03 7.06 -2.14
N GLN A 403 10.71 8.21 -2.06
CA GLN A 403 10.31 9.40 -1.29
C GLN A 403 10.25 9.23 0.24
N ILE A 404 10.51 8.04 0.75
CA ILE A 404 10.71 7.80 2.17
C ILE A 404 11.99 8.53 2.62
N PRO A 405 12.04 9.08 3.84
CA PRO A 405 13.28 9.48 4.48
C PRO A 405 14.37 8.40 4.37
N THR A 406 15.63 8.79 4.21
CA THR A 406 16.75 7.84 4.05
C THR A 406 17.14 7.18 5.39
N ILE A 407 16.23 6.37 5.94
CA ILE A 407 16.29 5.78 7.29
C ILE A 407 16.74 4.31 7.29
N PHE A 408 16.78 3.68 6.12
CA PHE A 408 17.12 2.27 6.00
C PHE A 408 18.63 2.06 6.13
N THR A 409 18.99 0.91 6.68
CA THR A 409 20.38 0.56 7.00
C THR A 409 20.95 -0.44 6.00
N GLU A 410 22.25 -0.63 6.05
CA GLU A 410 22.92 -1.68 5.28
C GLU A 410 22.56 -3.06 5.82
N LYS A 411 22.55 -4.04 4.92
CA LYS A 411 22.44 -5.45 5.28
C LYS A 411 23.62 -5.82 6.17
N ASP A 412 23.37 -6.61 7.22
CA ASP A 412 24.37 -7.05 8.21
C ASP A 412 25.01 -5.93 9.07
N ASP A 413 24.74 -4.64 8.79
CA ASP A 413 25.13 -3.50 9.64
C ASP A 413 23.93 -2.55 9.91
N PRO A 414 23.12 -2.86 10.94
CA PRO A 414 21.97 -2.05 11.34
C PRO A 414 22.32 -0.67 11.93
N SER A 415 23.61 -0.31 12.01
CA SER A 415 24.07 0.98 12.51
C SER A 415 24.49 1.96 11.41
N MET A 416 24.69 1.47 10.18
CA MET A 416 25.09 2.28 9.03
C MET A 416 23.91 2.48 8.07
N LEU A 417 23.62 3.72 7.70
CA LEU A 417 22.59 4.04 6.70
C LEU A 417 23.01 3.56 5.31
N SER A 418 22.12 2.90 4.57
CA SER A 418 22.37 2.43 3.18
C SER A 418 22.19 3.54 2.13
N HIS A 419 22.67 4.74 2.48
CA HIS A 419 22.63 5.91 1.62
C HIS A 419 23.42 5.66 0.33
N ARG A 420 22.86 6.10 -0.79
CA ARG A 420 23.55 6.20 -2.07
C ARG A 420 23.36 7.59 -2.65
N GLN A 421 24.31 8.00 -3.49
CA GLN A 421 24.23 9.25 -4.22
C GLN A 421 24.81 9.06 -5.62
N ILE A 422 24.23 9.75 -6.59
CA ILE A 422 24.82 9.89 -7.93
C ILE A 422 24.76 11.36 -8.38
N GLU A 423 25.51 11.65 -9.43
CA GLU A 423 25.38 12.87 -10.23
C GLU A 423 24.76 12.50 -11.58
N HIS A 424 23.75 13.26 -12.01
CA HIS A 424 23.14 13.13 -13.33
C HIS A 424 22.90 14.55 -13.88
N GLU A 425 23.43 14.83 -15.07
CA GLU A 425 23.35 16.14 -15.74
C GLU A 425 23.78 17.35 -14.87
N GLY A 426 24.75 17.14 -13.98
CA GLY A 426 25.28 18.19 -13.08
C GLY A 426 24.51 18.35 -11.77
N GLU A 427 23.38 17.65 -11.61
CA GLU A 427 22.56 17.64 -10.40
C GLU A 427 22.85 16.42 -9.53
N ARG A 428 22.68 16.56 -8.20
CA ARG A 428 22.94 15.49 -7.22
C ARG A 428 21.62 14.87 -6.75
N TYR A 429 21.55 13.55 -6.82
CA TYR A 429 20.38 12.79 -6.37
C TYR A 429 20.77 11.77 -5.28
N HIS A 430 19.89 11.58 -4.30
CA HIS A 430 20.13 10.73 -3.14
C HIS A 430 19.09 9.61 -3.03
N PHE A 431 19.54 8.44 -2.57
CA PHE A 431 18.72 7.24 -2.50
C PHE A 431 18.90 6.53 -1.16
N CYS A 432 17.84 5.86 -0.73
CA CYS A 432 17.82 5.07 0.51
C CYS A 432 18.37 3.64 0.35
N SER A 433 18.83 3.26 -0.85
CA SER A 433 19.39 1.94 -1.15
C SER A 433 19.91 1.85 -2.57
N ASP A 434 20.66 0.78 -2.86
CA ASP A 434 21.00 0.38 -4.23
C ASP A 434 19.77 0.10 -5.09
N GLY A 435 18.73 -0.54 -4.56
CA GLY A 435 17.50 -0.80 -5.33
C GLY A 435 16.82 0.48 -5.85
N CYS A 436 16.73 1.54 -5.04
CA CYS A 436 16.20 2.82 -5.52
C CYS A 436 17.19 3.54 -6.45
N CYS A 437 18.50 3.43 -6.19
CA CYS A 437 19.53 4.01 -7.04
C CYS A 437 19.52 3.41 -8.45
N ASP A 438 19.33 2.10 -8.57
CA ASP A 438 19.29 1.40 -9.85
C ASP A 438 18.02 1.69 -10.65
N ILE A 439 16.87 1.81 -9.96
CA ILE A 439 15.63 2.28 -10.59
C ILE A 439 15.84 3.68 -11.19
N PHE A 440 16.47 4.59 -10.44
CA PHE A 440 16.77 5.94 -10.95
C PHE A 440 17.72 5.91 -12.15
N LYS A 441 18.80 5.12 -12.10
CA LYS A 441 19.76 5.03 -13.20
C LYS A 441 19.12 4.54 -14.51
N ASN A 442 18.04 3.77 -14.42
CA ASN A 442 17.35 3.25 -15.58
C ASN A 442 16.37 4.25 -16.21
N GLU A 443 15.69 5.06 -15.40
CA GLU A 443 14.70 6.03 -15.88
C GLU A 443 14.93 7.41 -15.23
N PRO A 444 16.13 8.00 -15.34
CA PRO A 444 16.43 9.24 -14.62
C PRO A 444 15.49 10.36 -15.05
N GLU A 445 15.14 10.45 -16.34
CA GLU A 445 14.24 11.47 -16.89
C GLU A 445 12.86 11.43 -16.22
N LYS A 446 12.42 10.27 -15.73
CA LYS A 446 11.15 10.13 -14.98
C LYS A 446 11.31 10.65 -13.55
N TYR A 447 12.35 10.22 -12.84
CA TYR A 447 12.48 10.46 -11.41
C TYR A 447 13.03 11.84 -11.04
N VAL A 448 13.72 12.55 -11.96
CA VAL A 448 14.12 13.95 -11.75
C VAL A 448 12.93 14.89 -11.59
N GLN A 449 11.74 14.48 -12.07
CA GLN A 449 10.49 15.25 -12.01
C GLN A 449 9.75 15.09 -10.67
N ALA A 450 10.24 14.26 -9.75
CA ALA A 450 9.54 13.93 -8.52
C ALA A 450 9.22 15.16 -7.66
N TRP A 451 7.96 15.29 -7.23
CA TRP A 451 7.55 16.26 -6.22
C TRP A 451 7.98 15.76 -4.84
N LEU A 452 9.21 16.06 -4.42
CA LEU A 452 9.72 15.68 -3.10
C LEU A 452 9.22 16.67 -2.02
N PRO A 453 8.36 16.26 -1.08
CA PRO A 453 7.67 17.20 -0.18
C PRO A 453 8.59 18.12 0.61
N VAL A 454 9.70 17.60 1.15
CA VAL A 454 10.69 18.41 1.88
C VAL A 454 11.32 19.48 0.99
N HIS A 455 11.61 19.15 -0.28
CA HIS A 455 12.22 20.10 -1.21
C HIS A 455 11.22 21.19 -1.56
N GLN A 456 9.95 20.82 -1.72
CA GLN A 456 8.86 21.72 -2.08
C GLN A 456 8.51 22.69 -0.95
N ILE A 457 8.63 22.24 0.31
CA ILE A 457 8.58 23.11 1.49
C ILE A 457 9.72 24.15 1.42
N TYR A 458 10.97 23.71 1.22
CA TYR A 458 12.11 24.63 1.14
C TYR A 458 12.05 25.59 -0.07
N GLN A 459 11.39 25.18 -1.16
CA GLN A 459 11.14 26.04 -2.32
C GLN A 459 10.00 27.05 -2.10
N GLY A 460 9.21 26.91 -1.03
CA GLY A 460 8.06 27.77 -0.73
C GLY A 460 6.77 27.39 -1.45
N ASN A 461 6.68 26.19 -2.02
CA ASN A 461 5.52 25.71 -2.79
C ASN A 461 4.41 25.09 -1.92
N CYS A 462 4.60 25.04 -0.59
CA CYS A 462 3.67 24.44 0.36
C CYS A 462 2.99 25.49 1.26
N GLU A 463 2.80 26.71 0.77
CA GLU A 463 2.00 27.78 1.41
C GLU A 463 2.43 28.16 2.85
N GLY A 464 3.69 27.88 3.22
CA GLY A 464 4.25 28.20 4.54
C GLY A 464 5.78 28.26 4.52
N GLY A 465 6.35 29.18 5.31
CA GLY A 465 7.80 29.31 5.51
C GLY A 465 8.34 28.54 6.72
N ASP A 466 7.46 27.89 7.46
CA ASP A 466 7.74 27.08 8.65
C ASP A 466 6.83 25.83 8.65
N VAL A 467 7.27 24.79 9.37
CA VAL A 467 6.57 23.48 9.40
C VAL A 467 5.15 23.61 9.98
N GLU A 468 4.93 24.46 10.98
CA GLU A 468 3.63 24.62 11.63
C GLU A 468 2.59 25.22 10.66
N THR A 469 2.99 26.24 9.89
CA THR A 469 2.15 26.83 8.85
C THR A 469 1.84 25.83 7.74
N VAL A 470 2.83 25.05 7.28
CA VAL A 470 2.63 24.01 6.26
C VAL A 470 1.64 22.94 6.77
N VAL A 471 1.85 22.44 7.99
CA VAL A 471 0.99 21.40 8.58
C VAL A 471 -0.45 21.88 8.77
N SER A 472 -0.65 23.10 9.26
CA SER A 472 -2.00 23.63 9.50
C SER A 472 -2.70 24.07 8.21
N LYS A 473 -2.06 24.91 7.38
CA LYS A 473 -2.71 25.54 6.23
C LYS A 473 -2.66 24.71 4.96
N TYR A 474 -1.51 24.09 4.68
CA TYR A 474 -1.34 23.33 3.43
C TYR A 474 -1.78 21.87 3.58
N TYR A 475 -1.51 21.23 4.72
CA TYR A 475 -1.93 19.84 4.93
C TYR A 475 -3.35 19.70 5.48
N HIS A 476 -3.93 20.78 6.02
CA HIS A 476 -5.18 20.73 6.80
C HIS A 476 -5.11 19.76 8.00
N ILE A 477 -3.93 19.62 8.61
CA ILE A 477 -3.81 18.88 9.88
C ILE A 477 -4.07 19.88 11.01
N ASN A 478 -5.10 19.62 11.79
CA ASN A 478 -5.45 20.42 12.95
C ASN A 478 -4.42 20.16 14.06
N ILE A 479 -3.51 21.11 14.25
CA ILE A 479 -2.41 21.01 15.22
C ILE A 479 -2.97 20.94 16.64
N GLY A 480 -2.54 19.92 17.40
CA GLY A 480 -3.06 19.61 18.73
C GLY A 480 -4.27 18.67 18.73
N GLU A 481 -4.83 18.37 17.55
CA GLU A 481 -5.97 17.46 17.39
C GLU A 481 -5.61 16.19 16.61
N ASP A 482 -5.05 16.33 15.42
CA ASP A 482 -4.76 15.24 14.49
C ASP A 482 -3.35 14.65 14.69
N ASN A 483 -2.42 15.48 15.18
CA ASN A 483 -0.99 15.19 15.27
C ASN A 483 -0.52 14.99 16.74
N PHE A 484 0.79 14.87 16.93
CA PHE A 484 1.47 14.66 18.22
C PHE A 484 1.28 13.28 18.89
N ASP A 485 1.62 13.13 20.19
CA ASP A 485 1.43 11.84 20.91
C ASP A 485 -0.03 11.45 20.95
N TYR A 486 -0.29 10.17 21.11
CA TYR A 486 -1.60 9.71 21.54
C TYR A 486 -1.89 10.13 23.00
N VAL A 487 -0.90 10.05 23.90
CA VAL A 487 -1.04 10.50 25.29
C VAL A 487 -1.28 12.02 25.33
N GLY A 488 -2.43 12.42 25.87
CA GLY A 488 -2.88 13.80 25.93
C GLY A 488 -3.70 14.28 24.74
N SER A 489 -3.81 13.47 23.67
CA SER A 489 -4.57 13.83 22.48
C SER A 489 -6.09 13.88 22.75
N PRO A 490 -6.87 14.59 21.91
CA PRO A 490 -8.32 14.57 22.00
C PRO A 490 -8.91 13.17 21.79
N ASP A 491 -8.30 12.34 20.92
CA ASP A 491 -8.73 10.95 20.71
C ASP A 491 -8.61 10.12 21.99
N GLN A 492 -7.49 10.22 22.72
CA GLN A 492 -7.32 9.51 24.00
C GLN A 492 -8.34 10.01 25.04
N LYS A 493 -8.51 11.32 25.17
CA LYS A 493 -9.46 11.92 26.14
C LYS A 493 -10.90 11.46 25.86
N ARG A 494 -11.30 11.47 24.59
CA ARG A 494 -12.61 10.97 24.15
C ARG A 494 -12.74 9.47 24.45
N TRP A 495 -11.71 8.68 24.17
CA TRP A 495 -11.72 7.24 24.43
C TRP A 495 -11.90 6.90 25.90
N LEU A 496 -11.16 7.57 26.79
CA LEU A 496 -11.30 7.38 28.23
C LEU A 496 -12.71 7.74 28.71
N ALA A 497 -13.27 8.85 28.20
CA ALA A 497 -14.66 9.23 28.50
C ALA A 497 -15.68 8.19 28.02
N ILE A 498 -15.52 7.61 26.82
CA ILE A 498 -16.36 6.51 26.31
C ILE A 498 -16.29 5.29 27.24
N LYS A 499 -15.12 4.98 27.78
CA LYS A 499 -14.92 3.86 28.72
C LYS A 499 -15.28 4.19 30.17
N GLY A 500 -15.78 5.40 30.44
CA GLY A 500 -16.13 5.85 31.80
C GLY A 500 -14.93 6.01 32.74
N LYS A 501 -13.72 6.20 32.19
CA LYS A 501 -12.48 6.41 32.95
C LYS A 501 -12.11 7.90 32.97
N SER A 502 -11.54 8.38 34.07
CA SER A 502 -11.03 9.76 34.13
C SER A 502 -9.62 9.85 33.52
N SER A 503 -9.24 11.01 33.00
CA SER A 503 -7.86 11.24 32.51
C SER A 503 -6.81 11.19 33.64
N GLU A 504 -7.24 11.34 34.90
CA GLU A 504 -6.35 11.36 36.06
C GLU A 504 -5.92 9.93 36.48
N GLU A 505 -6.77 8.91 36.27
CA GLU A 505 -6.53 7.52 36.70
C GLU A 505 -5.33 6.83 36.01
N LYS A 506 -4.96 7.20 34.77
CA LYS A 506 -3.75 6.68 34.11
C LYS A 506 -2.50 7.53 34.38
N THR A 507 -2.65 8.78 34.82
CA THR A 507 -1.47 9.63 35.14
C THR A 507 -0.82 9.17 36.45
N GLU A 508 -1.60 8.55 37.35
CA GLU A 508 -1.08 7.86 38.54
C GLU A 508 -0.48 6.49 38.22
N SER A 509 -1.07 5.69 37.30
CA SER A 509 -0.47 4.40 36.90
C SER A 509 0.83 4.59 36.12
N ALA A 510 0.90 5.57 35.19
CA ALA A 510 2.13 5.87 34.46
C ALA A 510 3.26 6.42 35.37
N LYS A 511 2.92 7.02 36.52
CA LYS A 511 3.90 7.39 37.56
C LYS A 511 4.30 6.22 38.46
N GLN A 512 3.45 5.22 38.63
CA GLN A 512 3.74 4.00 39.39
C GLN A 512 4.53 2.98 38.58
N ASP A 513 4.30 2.87 37.27
CA ASP A 513 5.02 1.97 36.37
C ASP A 513 6.39 2.52 35.95
N ALA A 514 6.64 3.82 36.20
CA ALA A 514 7.92 4.50 35.99
C ALA A 514 8.81 4.58 37.26
N ALA A 515 8.35 4.02 38.38
CA ALA A 515 9.10 3.86 39.63
C ALA A 515 9.51 2.39 39.80
#